data_AF-A0A8D8KEA9-F1
#
_entry.id   AF-A0A8D8KEA9-F1
#
_cell.length_a   1.000
_cell.length_b   1.000
_cell.length_c   1.000
_cell.angle_alpha   90.00
_cell.angle_beta   90.00
_cell.angle_gamma   90.00
#
_symmetry.space_group_name_H-M   'P 1'
#
loop_
_entity.id
_entity.type
_entity.pdbx_description
1 polymer ?
#
loop_
_entity_poly.entity_id
_entity_poly.type
_entity_poly.pdbx_seq_one_letter_code
_entity_poly.pdbx_strand_id
1 'polypeptide(L)'
;MNSRLFHIGMFPWTCLTQLPLYYSVSWPRLVWKKVSFGESSGKFTKHQKPKKQTPQPPSKRRKIVTGTILLYCGLQLFLPYSHFITKGYNNWTNGLYGYSWDMMVHAWDTVLTSIKVTDNTTNQTLYLMPYAFVDNDRWTKHADMAHQFARCIDRNMRQEYAATDRKKMTNFSVHFDIWCSLNGRFLQRIFNPQVDILTTEWSPFKPVDWLLPLLHEFTEMRTKIEHMTRDVHTWSNTSDVLFVADFPGLTLDNYIVPEMDNVTLTILEGSVTYYHDEHPNPIHLTKGQRLPNIPPEFHHVTTTSSTPSSMVYTFVNKTMQTTRNERESINKTPILPLGQEFRHRLDNYVRFFQHVGNSLLYEIYGVPMPRRVRIAPDETTWTKD
;
A
#
# COMPACT_ATOMS: atom_id res chain seq x y z
N MET A 1 4.12 21.05 15.59
CA MET A 1 5.39 20.30 15.58
C MET A 1 5.19 18.90 15.01
N ASN A 2 4.37 18.03 15.64
CA ASN A 2 4.12 16.68 15.11
C ASN A 2 3.55 16.65 13.68
N SER A 3 2.60 17.52 13.32
CA SER A 3 2.07 17.62 11.95
C SER A 3 3.04 18.19 10.90
N ARG A 4 4.25 18.58 11.30
CA ARG A 4 5.32 19.09 10.43
C ARG A 4 6.50 18.15 10.37
N LEU A 5 6.84 17.51 11.49
CA LEU A 5 7.92 16.52 11.58
C LEU A 5 7.48 15.14 11.09
N PHE A 6 6.20 14.79 11.28
CA PHE A 6 5.65 13.49 10.92
C PHE A 6 4.53 13.65 9.90
N HIS A 7 4.75 13.16 8.68
CA HIS A 7 3.73 13.06 7.62
C HIS A 7 2.75 11.90 7.87
N ILE A 8 2.35 11.67 9.13
CA ILE A 8 1.45 10.58 9.53
C ILE A 8 0.00 11.07 9.49
N GLY A 9 -0.45 11.53 8.31
CA GLY A 9 -1.85 11.90 8.02
C GLY A 9 -2.67 12.48 9.20
N MET A 10 -3.64 11.71 9.69
CA MET A 10 -4.59 12.13 10.74
C MET A 10 -4.01 12.12 12.17
N PHE A 11 -2.86 11.50 12.40
CA PHE A 11 -2.32 11.24 13.74
C PHE A 11 -2.18 12.49 14.63
N PRO A 12 -1.67 13.64 14.16
CA PRO A 12 -1.57 14.82 15.00
C PRO A 12 -2.94 15.32 15.49
N TRP A 13 -3.97 15.15 14.67
CA TRP A 13 -5.33 15.59 14.98
C TRP A 13 -6.03 14.64 15.94
N THR A 14 -5.86 13.33 15.76
CA THR A 14 -6.39 12.32 16.70
C THR A 14 -5.74 12.43 18.08
N CYS A 15 -4.42 12.67 18.14
CA CYS A 15 -3.76 12.95 19.41
C CYS A 15 -4.32 14.22 20.08
N LEU A 16 -4.62 15.26 19.30
CA LEU A 16 -5.20 16.50 19.82
C LEU A 16 -6.63 16.27 20.36
N THR A 17 -7.45 15.47 19.68
CA THR A 17 -8.81 15.14 20.16
C THR A 17 -8.80 14.20 21.36
N GLN A 18 -7.72 13.45 21.58
CA GLN A 18 -7.52 12.58 22.75
C GLN A 18 -6.98 13.32 23.98
N LEU A 19 -6.37 14.49 23.85
CA LEU A 19 -5.89 15.31 24.97
C LEU A 19 -6.90 15.46 26.13
N PRO A 20 -8.21 15.66 25.87
CA PRO A 20 -9.19 15.80 26.95
C PRO A 20 -9.38 14.56 27.82
N LEU A 21 -8.95 13.37 27.37
CA LEU A 21 -8.93 12.16 28.19
C LEU A 21 -7.95 12.27 29.37
N TYR A 22 -6.91 13.10 29.23
CA TYR A 22 -5.91 13.35 30.26
C TYR A 22 -6.25 14.53 31.19
N TYR A 23 -7.33 15.27 30.89
CA TYR A 23 -7.80 16.34 31.75
C TYR A 23 -8.70 15.82 32.86
N SER A 24 -8.73 16.52 33.99
CA SER A 24 -9.67 16.24 35.07
C SER A 24 -11.11 16.30 34.58
N VAL A 25 -11.99 15.42 35.06
CA VAL A 25 -13.41 15.29 34.65
C VAL A 25 -14.20 16.62 34.68
N SER A 26 -13.73 17.62 35.43
CA SER A 26 -14.29 18.97 35.50
C SER A 26 -13.97 19.88 34.30
N TRP A 27 -13.07 19.48 33.40
CA TRP A 27 -12.60 20.33 32.29
C TRP A 27 -13.72 20.83 31.38
N PRO A 28 -14.77 20.06 31.02
CA PRO A 28 -15.83 20.56 30.14
C PRO A 28 -16.60 21.71 30.81
N ARG A 29 -16.81 21.64 32.13
CA ARG A 29 -17.50 22.67 32.90
C ARG A 29 -16.67 23.95 33.04
N LEU A 30 -15.35 23.81 33.15
CA LEU A 30 -14.41 24.93 33.19
C LEU A 30 -14.36 25.67 31.84
N VAL A 31 -14.37 24.93 30.72
CA VAL A 31 -14.42 25.52 29.38
C VAL A 31 -15.79 26.19 29.15
N TRP A 32 -16.90 25.53 29.51
CA TRP A 32 -18.23 26.13 29.37
C TRP A 32 -18.40 27.41 30.18
N LYS A 33 -17.83 27.46 31.40
CA LYS A 33 -17.80 28.70 32.21
C LYS A 33 -16.97 29.83 31.60
N LYS A 34 -15.94 29.51 30.80
CA LYS A 34 -15.11 30.53 30.12
C LYS A 34 -15.72 30.99 28.79
N VAL A 35 -16.47 30.12 28.11
CA VAL A 35 -17.10 30.41 26.81
C VAL A 35 -18.48 31.07 27.00
N SER A 36 -19.14 30.82 28.12
CA SER A 36 -20.32 31.58 28.56
C SER A 36 -19.88 33.00 28.95
N PHE A 37 -19.73 33.88 27.97
CA PHE A 37 -19.69 35.33 28.17
C PHE A 37 -21.08 35.78 28.61
N GLY A 38 -21.35 35.70 29.91
CA GLY A 38 -22.63 36.10 30.44
C GLY A 38 -22.91 35.45 31.78
N GLU A 39 -22.92 36.31 32.79
CA GLU A 39 -23.48 36.11 34.12
C GLU A 39 -22.72 35.24 35.15
N SER A 40 -22.07 36.04 35.99
CA SER A 40 -22.13 36.01 37.44
C SER A 40 -20.95 35.35 38.11
N SER A 41 -20.20 36.23 38.78
CA SER A 41 -19.39 35.95 39.95
C SER A 41 -20.25 35.28 41.03
N GLY A 42 -20.64 34.03 40.80
CA GLY A 42 -21.19 33.15 41.82
C GLY A 42 -20.07 32.86 42.81
N LYS A 43 -20.15 33.50 43.98
CA LYS A 43 -19.36 33.27 45.19
C LYS A 43 -18.77 31.87 45.20
N PHE A 44 -17.44 31.78 45.27
CA PHE A 44 -16.74 30.56 45.63
C PHE A 44 -17.36 30.03 46.93
N THR A 45 -18.20 29.02 46.82
CA THR A 45 -18.68 28.28 47.97
C THR A 45 -17.45 27.67 48.62
N LYS A 46 -17.26 28.06 49.89
CA LYS A 46 -16.23 27.55 50.80
C LYS A 46 -15.94 26.08 50.49
N HIS A 47 -14.66 25.75 50.36
CA HIS A 47 -14.17 24.38 50.41
C HIS A 47 -14.85 23.67 51.61
N GLN A 48 -15.86 22.87 51.31
CA GLN A 48 -16.35 21.88 52.25
C GLN A 48 -15.19 20.92 52.48
N LYS A 49 -14.76 20.81 53.74
CA LYS A 49 -13.79 19.80 54.16
C LYS A 49 -14.20 18.45 53.54
N PRO A 50 -13.25 17.69 52.97
CA PRO A 50 -13.57 16.41 52.34
C PRO A 50 -14.24 15.54 53.39
N LYS A 51 -15.55 15.29 53.23
CA LYS A 51 -16.23 14.24 53.99
C LYS A 51 -15.47 12.96 53.71
N LYS A 52 -14.89 12.35 54.76
CA LYS A 52 -14.30 11.00 54.69
C LYS A 52 -15.36 10.09 54.09
N GLN A 53 -15.17 9.72 52.82
CA GLN A 53 -16.05 8.76 52.15
C GLN A 53 -15.77 7.41 52.78
N THR A 54 -16.72 6.92 53.59
CA THR A 54 -16.73 5.53 54.03
C THR A 54 -16.78 4.64 52.78
N PRO A 55 -15.93 3.60 52.68
CA PRO A 55 -15.86 2.78 51.48
C PRO A 55 -17.19 2.02 51.32
N GLN A 56 -18.05 2.49 50.43
CA GLN A 56 -19.26 1.77 50.09
C GLN A 56 -18.93 0.56 49.23
N PRO A 57 -19.61 -0.58 49.43
CA PRO A 57 -19.41 -1.77 48.62
C PRO A 57 -19.65 -1.43 47.14
N PRO A 58 -18.83 -1.95 46.21
CA PRO A 58 -18.96 -1.62 44.79
C PRO A 58 -20.34 -2.04 44.28
N SER A 59 -21.09 -1.06 43.75
CA SER A 59 -22.41 -1.32 43.17
C SER A 59 -22.31 -2.33 42.03
N LYS A 60 -23.39 -3.09 41.77
CA LYS A 60 -23.44 -4.06 40.65
C LYS A 60 -23.03 -3.42 39.33
N ARG A 61 -23.46 -2.16 39.09
CA ARG A 61 -23.06 -1.36 37.92
C ARG A 61 -21.54 -1.15 37.86
N ARG A 62 -20.91 -0.82 38.99
CA ARG A 62 -19.45 -0.64 39.06
C ARG A 62 -18.71 -1.93 38.74
N LYS A 63 -19.19 -3.08 39.25
CA LYS A 63 -18.61 -4.40 38.93
C LYS A 63 -18.70 -4.73 37.43
N ILE A 64 -19.86 -4.48 36.80
CA ILE A 64 -20.05 -4.69 35.36
C ILE A 64 -19.09 -3.80 34.55
N VAL A 65 -19.07 -2.50 34.86
CA VAL A 65 -18.18 -1.55 34.16
C VAL A 65 -16.72 -1.94 34.30
N THR A 66 -16.27 -2.31 35.50
CA THR A 66 -14.91 -2.78 35.72
C THR A 66 -14.63 -4.08 34.94
N GLY A 67 -15.58 -5.02 34.90
CA GLY A 67 -15.46 -6.24 34.10
C GLY A 67 -15.31 -5.95 32.61
N THR A 68 -16.11 -5.04 32.04
CA THR A 68 -16.01 -4.64 30.63
C THR A 68 -14.68 -3.96 30.33
N ILE A 69 -14.18 -3.09 31.21
CA ILE A 69 -12.87 -2.45 31.05
C ILE A 69 -11.75 -3.49 31.08
N LEU A 70 -11.79 -4.42 32.04
CA LEU A 70 -10.79 -5.49 32.12
C LEU A 70 -10.82 -6.40 30.88
N LEU A 71 -12.00 -6.74 30.38
CA LEU A 71 -12.15 -7.49 29.13
C LEU A 71 -11.56 -6.72 27.95
N TYR A 72 -11.86 -5.44 27.82
CA TYR A 72 -11.30 -4.59 26.77
C TYR A 72 -9.77 -4.52 26.86
N CYS A 73 -9.20 -4.27 28.05
CA CYS A 73 -7.75 -4.28 28.25
C CYS A 73 -7.14 -5.65 27.92
N GLY A 74 -7.78 -6.74 28.32
CA GLY A 74 -7.37 -8.10 27.97
C GLY A 74 -7.35 -8.33 26.46
N LEU A 75 -8.39 -7.89 25.75
CA LEU A 75 -8.45 -7.96 24.29
C LEU A 75 -7.36 -7.12 23.62
N GLN A 76 -7.10 -5.90 24.09
CA GLN A 76 -6.04 -5.03 23.55
C GLN A 76 -4.64 -5.61 23.75
N LEU A 77 -4.41 -6.34 24.84
CA LEU A 77 -3.15 -7.05 25.07
C LEU A 77 -3.06 -8.36 24.29
N PHE A 78 -4.19 -9.01 24.02
CA PHE A 78 -4.25 -10.30 23.34
C PHE A 78 -4.14 -10.20 21.81
N LEU A 79 -4.85 -9.26 21.19
CA LEU A 79 -4.94 -9.12 19.73
C LEU A 79 -3.56 -9.04 19.02
N PRO A 80 -2.56 -8.33 19.55
CA PRO A 80 -1.21 -8.31 18.96
C PRO A 80 -0.54 -9.67 18.84
N TYR A 81 -0.87 -10.60 19.74
CA TYR A 81 -0.32 -11.96 19.79
C TYR A 81 -1.23 -13.01 19.14
N SER A 82 -2.37 -12.60 18.57
CA SER A 82 -3.39 -13.51 18.04
C SER A 82 -3.02 -14.21 16.71
N HIS A 83 -1.79 -14.04 16.20
CA HIS A 83 -1.32 -14.56 14.91
C HIS A 83 -1.37 -16.09 14.78
N PHE A 84 -1.42 -16.82 15.90
CA PHE A 84 -1.62 -18.28 15.91
C PHE A 84 -3.07 -18.68 15.58
N ILE A 85 -4.04 -17.81 15.85
CA ILE A 85 -5.46 -17.98 15.50
C ILE A 85 -5.73 -17.36 14.13
N THR A 86 -5.24 -16.16 13.89
CA THR A 86 -5.54 -15.34 12.71
C THR A 86 -4.66 -15.68 11.50
N LYS A 87 -4.50 -16.98 11.22
CA LYS A 87 -3.57 -17.49 10.19
C LYS A 87 -3.88 -16.98 8.78
N GLY A 88 -5.13 -16.63 8.48
CA GLY A 88 -5.51 -16.10 7.17
C GLY A 88 -5.04 -14.68 6.90
N TYR A 89 -4.66 -13.95 7.95
CA TYR A 89 -4.10 -12.60 7.86
C TYR A 89 -2.58 -12.60 7.86
N ASN A 90 -1.95 -13.73 8.20
CA ASN A 90 -0.50 -13.86 8.12
C ASN A 90 -0.11 -13.85 6.64
N ASN A 91 0.72 -12.89 6.27
CA ASN A 91 1.34 -12.83 4.95
C ASN A 91 2.85 -13.14 5.11
N TRP A 92 3.74 -12.39 4.49
CA TRP A 92 5.18 -12.45 4.84
C TRP A 92 5.48 -11.99 6.27
N THR A 93 4.57 -11.21 6.83
CA THR A 93 4.60 -10.73 8.21
C THR A 93 3.45 -11.40 8.97
N ASN A 94 3.73 -11.89 10.16
CA ASN A 94 2.72 -12.54 11.00
C ASN A 94 1.86 -11.50 11.69
N GLY A 95 0.55 -11.72 11.74
CA GLY A 95 -0.37 -10.91 12.52
C GLY A 95 -1.35 -10.09 11.67
N LEU A 96 -2.41 -9.68 12.36
CA LEU A 96 -3.49 -8.90 11.80
C LEU A 96 -3.02 -7.46 11.57
N TYR A 97 -3.10 -7.01 10.32
CA TYR A 97 -2.80 -5.63 9.95
C TYR A 97 -3.59 -4.64 10.84
N GLY A 98 -2.87 -3.69 11.46
CA GLY A 98 -3.45 -2.68 12.35
C GLY A 98 -3.58 -3.09 13.83
N TYR A 99 -3.42 -4.39 14.15
CA TYR A 99 -3.53 -4.90 15.52
C TYR A 99 -2.25 -5.54 16.03
N SER A 100 -1.33 -5.91 15.15
CA SER A 100 0.01 -6.36 15.53
C SER A 100 0.92 -5.17 15.90
N TRP A 101 1.79 -5.36 16.90
CA TRP A 101 2.72 -4.33 17.38
C TRP A 101 3.89 -4.07 16.41
N ASP A 102 4.12 -4.97 15.47
CA ASP A 102 5.21 -4.92 14.48
C ASP A 102 4.87 -4.09 13.23
N MET A 103 3.69 -3.47 13.17
CA MET A 103 3.22 -2.72 12.01
C MET A 103 4.22 -1.67 11.50
N MET A 104 4.92 -0.95 12.37
CA MET A 104 5.89 0.08 11.97
C MET A 104 7.26 -0.45 11.53
N VAL A 105 7.49 -1.76 11.58
CA VAL A 105 8.78 -2.39 11.21
C VAL A 105 8.84 -2.72 9.70
N HIS A 106 7.71 -2.61 9.00
CA HIS A 106 7.57 -3.09 7.62
C HIS A 106 7.42 -1.94 6.63
N ALA A 107 8.43 -1.75 5.80
CA ALA A 107 8.40 -0.94 4.60
C ALA A 107 8.13 -1.86 3.40
N TRP A 108 6.98 -1.65 2.77
CA TRP A 108 6.55 -2.37 1.57
C TRP A 108 6.73 -1.48 0.35
N ASP A 109 7.29 -2.05 -0.70
CA ASP A 109 7.38 -1.43 -2.01
C ASP A 109 6.74 -2.35 -3.06
N THR A 110 5.83 -1.82 -3.88
CA THR A 110 5.10 -2.60 -4.90
C THR A 110 5.51 -2.05 -6.25
N VAL A 111 6.22 -2.86 -7.04
CA VAL A 111 6.84 -2.40 -8.29
C VAL A 111 6.00 -2.77 -9.51
N LEU A 112 5.52 -4.02 -9.55
CA LEU A 112 4.72 -4.52 -10.67
C LEU A 112 3.42 -5.13 -10.14
N THR A 113 2.32 -4.80 -10.79
CA THR A 113 0.99 -5.37 -10.50
C THR A 113 0.26 -5.59 -11.81
N SER A 114 -0.04 -6.84 -12.11
CA SER A 114 -0.80 -7.26 -13.28
C SER A 114 -1.99 -8.11 -12.83
N ILE A 115 -3.15 -7.77 -13.36
CA ILE A 115 -4.40 -8.48 -13.11
C ILE A 115 -4.82 -9.09 -14.44
N LYS A 116 -4.75 -10.41 -14.53
CA LYS A 116 -5.12 -11.16 -15.73
C LYS A 116 -6.48 -11.80 -15.54
N VAL A 117 -7.43 -11.45 -16.40
CA VAL A 117 -8.76 -12.05 -16.46
C VAL A 117 -8.84 -12.91 -17.72
N THR A 118 -9.00 -14.21 -17.54
CA THR A 118 -9.09 -15.18 -18.64
C THR A 118 -10.52 -15.67 -18.76
N ASP A 119 -11.14 -15.50 -19.93
CA ASP A 119 -12.43 -16.14 -20.21
C ASP A 119 -12.22 -17.63 -20.46
N ASN A 120 -12.84 -18.48 -19.63
CA ASN A 120 -12.67 -19.93 -19.70
C ASN A 120 -13.36 -20.56 -20.90
N THR A 121 -14.26 -19.82 -21.58
CA THR A 121 -14.97 -20.30 -22.77
C THR A 121 -14.25 -19.97 -24.07
N THR A 122 -13.71 -18.76 -24.18
CA THR A 122 -13.03 -18.28 -25.40
C THR A 122 -11.51 -18.36 -25.29
N ASN A 123 -10.98 -18.62 -24.10
CA ASN A 123 -9.56 -18.55 -23.76
C ASN A 123 -8.92 -17.17 -24.08
N GLN A 124 -9.74 -16.12 -24.18
CA GLN A 124 -9.27 -14.75 -24.36
C GLN A 124 -8.83 -14.18 -23.01
N THR A 125 -7.71 -13.46 -23.03
CA THR A 125 -7.14 -12.83 -21.83
C THR A 125 -7.28 -11.32 -21.92
N LEU A 126 -7.72 -10.72 -20.82
CA LEU A 126 -7.85 -9.29 -20.62
C LEU A 126 -6.96 -8.89 -19.44
N TYR A 127 -6.27 -7.77 -19.56
CA TYR A 127 -5.54 -7.19 -18.45
C TYR A 127 -6.31 -6.01 -17.87
N LEU A 128 -6.50 -6.01 -16.56
CA LEU A 128 -7.15 -4.91 -15.85
C LEU A 128 -6.12 -3.99 -15.20
N MET A 129 -6.41 -2.69 -15.24
CA MET A 129 -5.64 -1.71 -14.49
C MET A 129 -5.85 -1.93 -12.98
N PRO A 130 -4.79 -1.93 -12.16
CA PRO A 130 -4.88 -2.13 -10.71
C PRO A 130 -5.87 -1.19 -10.01
N TYR A 131 -6.03 0.02 -10.53
CA TYR A 131 -6.88 1.07 -9.96
C TYR A 131 -8.26 1.19 -10.65
N ALA A 132 -8.66 0.20 -11.47
CA ALA A 132 -9.92 0.27 -12.22
C ALA A 132 -11.16 0.40 -11.32
N PHE A 133 -11.13 -0.22 -10.13
CA PHE A 133 -12.28 -0.26 -9.22
C PHE A 133 -11.99 0.27 -7.80
N VAL A 134 -10.73 0.45 -7.43
CA VAL A 134 -10.30 0.83 -6.09
C VAL A 134 -9.08 1.74 -6.19
N ASP A 135 -9.10 2.87 -5.49
CA ASP A 135 -8.01 3.87 -5.51
C ASP A 135 -6.83 3.54 -4.56
N ASN A 136 -6.87 2.38 -3.89
CA ASN A 136 -5.83 1.93 -2.96
C ASN A 136 -5.09 0.69 -3.47
N ASP A 137 -3.85 0.53 -3.01
CA ASP A 137 -2.94 -0.55 -3.38
C ASP A 137 -2.82 -1.62 -2.28
N ARG A 138 -3.55 -1.49 -1.15
CA ARG A 138 -3.33 -2.36 0.03
C ARG A 138 -3.64 -3.82 -0.24
N TRP A 139 -4.58 -4.07 -1.15
CA TRP A 139 -4.93 -5.41 -1.59
C TRP A 139 -3.75 -6.16 -2.23
N THR A 140 -2.74 -5.45 -2.75
CA THR A 140 -1.54 -6.06 -3.32
C THR A 140 -0.67 -6.78 -2.28
N LYS A 141 -0.81 -6.43 -0.99
CA LYS A 141 0.05 -6.91 0.11
C LYS A 141 -0.66 -7.88 1.05
N HIS A 142 -1.98 -7.99 0.94
CA HIS A 142 -2.82 -8.70 1.91
C HIS A 142 -3.79 -9.64 1.21
N ALA A 143 -3.71 -10.93 1.52
CA ALA A 143 -4.53 -11.96 0.89
C ALA A 143 -6.05 -11.76 1.08
N ASP A 144 -6.49 -11.28 2.25
CA ASP A 144 -7.90 -11.03 2.54
C ASP A 144 -8.48 -9.92 1.66
N MET A 145 -7.70 -8.86 1.48
CA MET A 145 -8.07 -7.72 0.64
C MET A 145 -7.97 -8.08 -0.86
N ALA A 146 -6.96 -8.86 -1.27
CA ALA A 146 -6.88 -9.40 -2.62
C ALA A 146 -8.10 -10.27 -2.96
N HIS A 147 -8.52 -11.16 -2.05
CA HIS A 147 -9.72 -11.98 -2.24
C HIS A 147 -10.99 -11.15 -2.38
N GLN A 148 -11.14 -10.11 -1.53
CA GLN A 148 -12.24 -9.15 -1.64
C GLN A 148 -12.20 -8.37 -2.96
N PHE A 149 -11.02 -7.98 -3.41
CA PHE A 149 -10.84 -7.26 -4.66
C PHE A 149 -11.17 -8.12 -5.88
N ALA A 150 -10.78 -9.41 -5.89
CA ALA A 150 -11.19 -10.35 -6.92
C ALA A 150 -12.73 -10.47 -7.00
N ARG A 151 -13.42 -10.57 -5.87
CA ARG A 151 -14.90 -10.56 -5.84
C ARG A 151 -15.50 -9.22 -6.29
N CYS A 152 -14.81 -8.11 -6.02
CA CYS A 152 -15.22 -6.80 -6.53
C CYS A 152 -15.15 -6.76 -8.06
N ILE A 153 -14.05 -7.25 -8.63
CA ILE A 153 -13.89 -7.42 -10.08
C ILE A 153 -15.02 -8.30 -10.62
N ASP A 154 -15.29 -9.45 -10.01
CA ASP A 154 -16.34 -10.37 -10.46
C ASP A 154 -17.71 -9.69 -10.55
N ARG A 155 -18.11 -8.99 -9.48
CA ARG A 155 -19.38 -8.27 -9.42
C ARG A 155 -19.46 -7.16 -10.49
N ASN A 156 -18.41 -6.35 -10.61
CA ASN A 156 -18.41 -5.20 -11.53
C ASN A 156 -18.41 -5.66 -12.99
N MET A 157 -17.62 -6.68 -13.33
CA MET A 157 -17.61 -7.27 -14.67
C MET A 157 -18.97 -7.87 -15.01
N ARG A 158 -19.56 -8.69 -14.13
CA ARG A 158 -20.91 -9.25 -14.38
C ARG A 158 -21.95 -8.16 -14.62
N GLN A 159 -21.87 -7.04 -13.89
CA GLN A 159 -22.78 -5.91 -14.06
C GLN A 159 -22.59 -5.20 -15.40
N GLU A 160 -21.35 -4.95 -15.82
CA GLU A 160 -21.03 -4.26 -17.08
C GLU A 160 -21.41 -5.09 -18.31
N TYR A 161 -21.11 -6.39 -18.30
CA TYR A 161 -21.47 -7.30 -19.39
C TYR A 161 -22.96 -7.62 -19.42
N ALA A 162 -23.68 -7.54 -18.29
CA ALA A 162 -25.13 -7.64 -18.28
C ALA A 162 -25.82 -6.41 -18.92
N ALA A 163 -25.24 -5.22 -18.78
CA ALA A 163 -25.81 -3.97 -19.29
C ALA A 163 -25.58 -3.75 -20.80
N THR A 164 -24.54 -4.36 -21.37
CA THR A 164 -24.04 -3.98 -22.72
C THR A 164 -24.56 -4.89 -23.85
N ASP A 165 -25.40 -5.90 -23.56
CA ASP A 165 -25.88 -6.93 -24.52
C ASP A 165 -24.76 -7.63 -25.33
N ARG A 166 -23.50 -7.46 -24.90
CA ARG A 166 -22.32 -8.16 -25.39
C ARG A 166 -22.37 -9.59 -24.84
N LYS A 167 -21.80 -10.55 -25.59
CA LYS A 167 -21.66 -11.95 -25.14
C LYS A 167 -21.25 -11.97 -23.67
N LYS A 168 -22.08 -12.59 -22.82
CA LYS A 168 -21.87 -12.60 -21.39
C LYS A 168 -20.60 -13.40 -21.10
N MET A 169 -19.54 -12.72 -20.67
CA MET A 169 -18.39 -13.35 -20.03
C MET A 169 -18.85 -13.86 -18.66
N THR A 170 -19.48 -15.03 -18.64
CA THR A 170 -20.10 -15.62 -17.43
C THR A 170 -19.14 -16.45 -16.61
N ASN A 171 -18.15 -17.05 -17.28
CA ASN A 171 -17.17 -17.96 -16.70
C ASN A 171 -15.76 -17.45 -17.05
N PHE A 172 -15.12 -16.84 -16.07
CA PHE A 172 -13.75 -16.33 -16.20
C PHE A 172 -12.98 -16.57 -14.91
N SER A 173 -11.67 -16.57 -15.04
CA SER A 173 -10.72 -16.75 -13.96
C SER A 173 -9.87 -15.50 -13.78
N VAL A 174 -9.60 -15.13 -12.53
CA VAL A 174 -8.83 -13.93 -12.19
C VAL A 174 -7.54 -14.33 -11.53
N HIS A 175 -6.43 -13.94 -12.15
CA HIS A 175 -5.08 -14.22 -11.68
C HIS A 175 -4.38 -12.93 -11.31
N PHE A 176 -3.69 -12.94 -10.18
CA PHE A 176 -2.90 -11.81 -9.71
C PHE A 176 -1.42 -12.11 -9.82
N ASP A 177 -0.72 -11.24 -10.53
CA ASP A 177 0.72 -11.23 -10.61
C ASP A 177 1.23 -9.93 -9.98
N ILE A 178 1.77 -10.05 -8.76
CA ILE A 178 2.14 -8.89 -7.95
C ILE A 178 3.53 -9.09 -7.38
N TRP A 179 4.39 -8.11 -7.64
CA TRP A 179 5.78 -8.09 -7.22
C TRP A 179 6.00 -7.04 -6.14
N CYS A 180 6.42 -7.50 -4.97
CA CYS A 180 6.63 -6.68 -3.79
C CYS A 180 8.05 -6.86 -3.23
N SER A 181 8.60 -5.81 -2.64
CA SER A 181 9.79 -5.86 -1.79
C SER A 181 9.39 -5.51 -0.36
N LEU A 182 9.96 -6.25 0.60
CA LEU A 182 9.76 -6.03 2.03
C LEU A 182 11.10 -5.70 2.69
N ASN A 183 11.21 -4.47 3.22
CA ASN A 183 12.40 -3.96 3.91
C ASN A 183 13.68 -4.07 3.05
N GLY A 184 13.61 -3.63 1.79
CA GLY A 184 14.74 -3.60 0.86
C GLY A 184 15.29 -4.98 0.47
N ARG A 185 14.46 -6.04 0.58
CA ARG A 185 14.79 -7.37 0.05
C ARG A 185 14.63 -7.41 -1.47
N PHE A 186 15.01 -8.53 -2.07
CA PHE A 186 14.68 -8.83 -3.46
C PHE A 186 13.18 -8.61 -3.72
N LEU A 187 12.90 -8.05 -4.90
CA LEU A 187 11.56 -8.02 -5.44
C LEU A 187 11.12 -9.45 -5.74
N GLN A 188 10.02 -9.90 -5.16
CA GLN A 188 9.50 -11.25 -5.38
C GLN A 188 7.97 -11.25 -5.47
N ARG A 189 7.43 -12.32 -6.04
CA ARG A 189 5.98 -12.55 -6.12
C ARG A 189 5.39 -12.80 -4.73
N ILE A 190 4.28 -12.14 -4.42
CA ILE A 190 3.53 -12.38 -3.18
C ILE A 190 2.44 -13.45 -3.34
N PHE A 191 1.79 -13.50 -4.50
CA PHE A 191 0.73 -14.47 -4.80
C PHE A 191 1.13 -15.35 -5.98
N ASN A 192 0.66 -16.59 -5.98
CA ASN A 192 0.88 -17.49 -7.10
C ASN A 192 0.07 -17.04 -8.33
N PRO A 193 0.71 -16.63 -9.44
CA PRO A 193 0.02 -16.10 -10.63
C PRO A 193 -0.74 -17.18 -11.41
N GLN A 194 -0.54 -18.46 -11.12
CA GLN A 194 -1.22 -19.57 -11.79
C GLN A 194 -2.53 -19.97 -11.13
N VAL A 195 -2.86 -19.40 -9.96
CA VAL A 195 -4.06 -19.74 -9.20
C VAL A 195 -5.19 -18.74 -9.50
N ASP A 196 -6.38 -19.26 -9.81
CA ASP A 196 -7.58 -18.44 -9.95
C ASP A 196 -8.14 -18.04 -8.59
N ILE A 197 -7.97 -16.77 -8.24
CA ILE A 197 -8.35 -16.21 -6.95
C ILE A 197 -9.86 -16.30 -6.70
N LEU A 198 -10.70 -16.29 -7.75
CA LEU A 198 -12.16 -16.40 -7.59
C LEU A 198 -12.61 -17.76 -7.04
N THR A 199 -11.86 -18.82 -7.37
CA THR A 199 -12.17 -20.19 -6.92
C THR A 199 -11.57 -20.52 -5.56
N THR A 200 -10.58 -19.74 -5.12
CA THR A 200 -9.93 -19.97 -3.82
C THR A 200 -10.83 -19.62 -2.64
N GLU A 201 -10.67 -20.37 -1.55
CA GLU A 201 -11.25 -20.02 -0.27
C GLU A 201 -10.24 -19.20 0.54
N TRP A 202 -10.73 -18.12 1.17
CA TRP A 202 -9.99 -17.40 2.19
C TRP A 202 -10.75 -17.50 3.52
N SER A 203 -10.03 -17.75 4.61
CA SER A 203 -10.59 -17.84 5.95
C SER A 203 -9.66 -17.18 6.97
N PRO A 204 -10.19 -16.41 7.94
CA PRO A 204 -9.39 -15.82 9.01
C PRO A 204 -8.50 -16.81 9.78
N PHE A 205 -8.92 -18.08 9.86
CA PHE A 205 -8.33 -19.08 10.75
C PHE A 205 -7.43 -20.09 10.05
N LYS A 206 -7.37 -20.08 8.72
CA LYS A 206 -6.56 -21.01 7.93
C LYS A 206 -5.45 -20.24 7.20
N PRO A 207 -4.25 -20.84 7.03
CA PRO A 207 -3.23 -20.28 6.15
C PRO A 207 -3.77 -20.09 4.72
N VAL A 208 -3.15 -19.18 3.99
CA VAL A 208 -3.52 -18.88 2.61
C VAL A 208 -2.66 -19.73 1.67
N ASP A 209 -3.28 -20.68 0.96
CA ASP A 209 -2.56 -21.68 0.16
C ASP A 209 -1.92 -21.08 -1.11
N TRP A 210 -2.45 -19.97 -1.61
CA TRP A 210 -1.98 -19.28 -2.82
C TRP A 210 -1.02 -18.12 -2.54
N LEU A 211 -0.65 -17.91 -1.27
CA LEU A 211 0.39 -16.97 -0.86
C LEU A 211 1.76 -17.64 -1.01
N LEU A 212 2.68 -16.97 -1.72
CA LEU A 212 4.04 -17.44 -1.87
C LEU A 212 4.91 -17.06 -0.66
N PRO A 213 5.77 -17.96 -0.16
CA PRO A 213 6.57 -17.71 1.03
C PRO A 213 7.65 -16.64 0.78
N LEU A 214 8.05 -15.93 1.84
CA LEU A 214 9.18 -15.01 1.74
C LEU A 214 10.48 -15.78 1.52
N LEU A 215 11.29 -15.37 0.53
CA LEU A 215 12.53 -16.05 0.15
C LEU A 215 13.66 -15.73 1.15
N HIS A 216 13.63 -16.41 2.29
CA HIS A 216 14.60 -16.22 3.37
C HIS A 216 16.03 -16.66 3.00
N GLU A 217 16.19 -17.56 2.03
CA GLU A 217 17.49 -18.03 1.53
C GLU A 217 18.39 -16.90 1.00
N PHE A 218 17.80 -15.81 0.52
CA PHE A 218 18.54 -14.64 0.04
C PHE A 218 18.78 -13.57 1.12
N THR A 219 18.50 -13.86 2.40
CA THR A 219 18.69 -12.88 3.49
C THR A 219 20.15 -12.44 3.63
N GLU A 220 21.10 -13.37 3.47
CA GLU A 220 22.54 -13.09 3.54
C GLU A 220 23.04 -12.20 2.39
N MET A 221 22.28 -12.11 1.29
CA MET A 221 22.62 -11.28 0.14
C MET A 221 22.29 -9.80 0.34
N ARG A 222 21.70 -9.40 1.47
CA ARG A 222 21.40 -7.98 1.76
C ARG A 222 22.63 -7.09 1.74
N THR A 223 23.74 -7.57 2.29
CA THR A 223 25.02 -6.84 2.23
C THR A 223 25.49 -6.69 0.79
N LYS A 224 25.34 -7.74 -0.04
CA LYS A 224 25.66 -7.70 -1.46
C LYS A 224 24.76 -6.73 -2.23
N ILE A 225 23.46 -6.70 -1.95
CA ILE A 225 22.51 -5.73 -2.54
C ILE A 225 23.03 -4.32 -2.29
N GLU A 226 23.30 -3.95 -1.04
CA GLU A 226 23.78 -2.60 -0.73
C GLU A 226 25.10 -2.25 -1.40
N HIS A 227 26.05 -3.19 -1.42
CA HIS A 227 27.34 -2.98 -2.09
C HIS A 227 27.16 -2.79 -3.60
N MET A 228 26.40 -3.68 -4.25
CA MET A 228 26.13 -3.60 -5.68
C MET A 228 25.34 -2.34 -6.06
N THR A 229 24.36 -1.93 -5.25
CA THR A 229 23.64 -0.66 -5.44
C THR A 229 24.62 0.51 -5.39
N ARG A 230 25.48 0.57 -4.38
CA ARG A 230 26.49 1.63 -4.26
C ARG A 230 27.43 1.63 -5.46
N ASP A 231 27.92 0.46 -5.86
CA ASP A 231 28.84 0.31 -6.99
C ASP A 231 28.18 0.78 -8.30
N VAL A 232 26.94 0.38 -8.59
CA VAL A 232 26.19 0.80 -9.79
C VAL A 232 25.93 2.30 -9.77
N HIS A 233 25.61 2.89 -8.61
CA HIS A 233 25.43 4.33 -8.47
C HIS A 233 26.74 5.12 -8.65
N THR A 234 27.92 4.48 -8.58
CA THR A 234 29.19 5.14 -8.92
C THR A 234 29.44 5.25 -10.43
N TRP A 235 28.78 4.42 -11.25
CA TRP A 235 28.99 4.43 -12.70
C TRP A 235 28.47 5.72 -13.34
N SER A 236 27.31 6.18 -12.88
CA SER A 236 26.70 7.43 -13.31
C SER A 236 25.66 7.90 -12.30
N ASN A 237 25.27 9.18 -12.38
CA ASN A 237 24.21 9.72 -11.53
C ASN A 237 22.79 9.20 -11.87
N THR A 238 22.65 8.45 -12.96
CA THR A 238 21.37 7.96 -13.48
C THR A 238 21.36 6.47 -13.73
N SER A 239 22.40 5.77 -13.29
CA SER A 239 22.42 4.31 -13.26
C SER A 239 21.67 3.86 -12.04
N ASP A 240 20.87 2.82 -12.21
CA ASP A 240 20.11 2.23 -11.13
C ASP A 240 20.08 0.70 -11.29
N VAL A 241 19.60 0.05 -10.23
CA VAL A 241 19.63 -1.40 -10.11
C VAL A 241 18.30 -1.93 -9.57
N LEU A 242 17.84 -3.03 -10.14
CA LEU A 242 16.65 -3.75 -9.70
C LEU A 242 17.02 -5.20 -9.37
N PHE A 243 16.81 -5.59 -8.12
CA PHE A 243 17.06 -6.95 -7.65
C PHE A 243 15.76 -7.74 -7.63
N VAL A 244 15.72 -8.86 -8.34
CA VAL A 244 14.52 -9.68 -8.51
C VAL A 244 14.82 -11.13 -8.12
N ALA A 245 13.89 -11.79 -7.45
CA ALA A 245 13.95 -13.20 -7.15
C ALA A 245 12.61 -13.87 -7.47
N ASP A 246 12.66 -15.03 -8.13
CA ASP A 246 11.45 -15.75 -8.55
C ASP A 246 11.53 -17.26 -8.21
N PHE A 247 10.36 -17.88 -8.15
CA PHE A 247 10.17 -19.27 -7.78
C PHE A 247 10.37 -20.22 -8.97
N PRO A 248 10.75 -21.49 -8.73
CA PRO A 248 10.87 -22.51 -9.76
C PRO A 248 9.62 -22.63 -10.64
N GLY A 249 9.82 -22.66 -11.96
CA GLY A 249 8.75 -22.86 -12.95
C GLY A 249 7.88 -21.62 -13.22
N LEU A 250 8.14 -20.49 -12.56
CA LEU A 250 7.48 -19.23 -12.87
C LEU A 250 8.30 -18.41 -13.87
N THR A 251 7.60 -17.60 -14.66
CA THR A 251 8.16 -16.71 -15.68
C THR A 251 7.88 -15.27 -15.28
N LEU A 252 8.92 -14.45 -15.21
CA LEU A 252 8.80 -13.00 -15.12
C LEU A 252 8.64 -12.43 -16.52
N ASP A 253 7.50 -11.78 -16.76
CA ASP A 253 7.25 -10.97 -17.95
C ASP A 253 7.60 -9.52 -17.60
N ASN A 254 8.61 -8.97 -18.26
CA ASN A 254 9.04 -7.60 -18.01
C ASN A 254 9.16 -6.84 -19.32
N TYR A 255 8.81 -5.56 -19.29
CA TYR A 255 8.93 -4.66 -20.44
C TYR A 255 10.03 -3.65 -20.18
N ILE A 256 11.00 -3.56 -21.09
CA ILE A 256 12.04 -2.55 -21.03
C ILE A 256 11.61 -1.36 -21.87
N VAL A 257 11.51 -0.20 -21.21
CA VAL A 257 11.11 1.05 -21.86
C VAL A 257 12.28 1.58 -22.70
N PRO A 258 12.07 2.12 -23.92
CA PRO A 258 13.14 2.62 -24.79
C PRO A 258 14.08 3.68 -24.17
N GLU A 259 13.68 4.36 -23.11
CA GLU A 259 14.49 5.34 -22.39
C GLU A 259 15.49 4.70 -21.39
N MET A 260 15.39 3.38 -21.17
CA MET A 260 16.38 2.62 -20.40
C MET A 260 17.52 2.15 -21.30
N ASP A 261 18.72 2.63 -21.01
CA ASP A 261 19.93 2.27 -21.73
C ASP A 261 20.79 1.27 -20.97
N ASN A 262 21.62 0.53 -21.72
CA ASN A 262 22.62 -0.40 -21.18
C ASN A 262 22.02 -1.41 -20.19
N VAL A 263 20.81 -1.88 -20.50
CA VAL A 263 20.10 -2.85 -19.66
C VAL A 263 20.86 -4.17 -19.71
N THR A 264 21.32 -4.61 -18.54
CA THR A 264 22.07 -5.85 -18.37
C THR A 264 21.40 -6.69 -17.30
N LEU A 265 21.12 -7.95 -17.63
CA LEU A 265 20.65 -8.96 -16.68
C LEU A 265 21.84 -9.78 -16.20
N THR A 266 22.02 -9.89 -14.88
CA THR A 266 23.06 -10.75 -14.28
C THR A 266 22.42 -11.72 -13.30
N ILE A 267 22.81 -13.00 -13.37
CA ILE A 267 22.29 -14.04 -12.48
C ILE A 267 23.18 -14.17 -11.26
N LEU A 268 22.59 -14.00 -10.07
CA LEU A 268 23.31 -14.04 -8.81
C LEU A 268 23.29 -15.43 -8.17
N GLU A 269 22.15 -16.12 -8.20
CA GLU A 269 21.96 -17.50 -7.75
C GLU A 269 20.92 -18.20 -8.62
N GLY A 270 21.06 -19.52 -8.77
CA GLY A 270 20.14 -20.36 -9.54
C GLY A 270 20.41 -20.35 -11.05
N SER A 271 19.40 -20.80 -11.80
CA SER A 271 19.43 -20.90 -13.26
C SER A 271 18.13 -20.35 -13.84
N VAL A 272 18.25 -19.60 -14.93
CA VAL A 272 17.11 -19.02 -15.64
C VAL A 272 17.22 -19.23 -17.14
N THR A 273 16.09 -19.20 -17.82
CA THR A 273 15.99 -19.15 -19.27
C THR A 273 15.43 -17.80 -19.66
N TYR A 274 16.19 -17.06 -20.45
CA TYR A 274 15.78 -15.80 -21.05
C TYR A 274 15.29 -16.04 -22.49
N TYR A 275 14.17 -15.45 -22.88
CA TYR A 275 13.70 -15.42 -24.26
C TYR A 275 12.84 -14.17 -24.51
N HIS A 276 12.64 -13.82 -25.78
CA HIS A 276 11.75 -12.74 -26.19
C HIS A 276 10.97 -13.16 -27.45
N ASP A 277 9.85 -12.51 -27.71
CA ASP A 277 8.89 -12.95 -28.73
C ASP A 277 9.45 -12.85 -30.16
N GLU A 278 10.32 -11.87 -30.44
CA GLU A 278 10.86 -11.64 -31.80
C GLU A 278 12.03 -12.58 -32.16
N HIS A 279 12.81 -13.06 -31.19
CA HIS A 279 13.81 -14.12 -31.41
C HIS A 279 13.62 -15.28 -30.44
N PRO A 280 13.01 -16.39 -30.89
CA PRO A 280 12.56 -17.47 -30.03
C PRO A 280 13.69 -18.40 -29.58
N ASN A 281 14.96 -18.00 -29.69
CA ASN A 281 16.08 -18.82 -29.24
C ASN A 281 16.31 -18.60 -27.73
N PRO A 282 15.91 -19.54 -26.87
CA PRO A 282 16.07 -19.38 -25.43
C PRO A 282 17.55 -19.38 -25.06
N ILE A 283 17.95 -18.41 -24.24
CA ILE A 283 19.29 -18.30 -23.68
C ILE A 283 19.23 -18.82 -22.25
N HIS A 284 19.94 -19.92 -21.98
CA HIS A 284 20.08 -20.45 -20.63
C HIS A 284 21.22 -19.73 -19.92
N LEU A 285 20.90 -19.10 -18.78
CA LEU A 285 21.85 -18.38 -17.95
C LEU A 285 21.96 -19.07 -16.58
N THR A 286 23.18 -19.23 -16.10
CA THR A 286 23.49 -19.77 -14.77
C THR A 286 24.19 -18.72 -13.91
N LYS A 287 24.34 -19.02 -12.62
CA LYS A 287 25.04 -18.18 -11.64
C LYS A 287 26.34 -17.56 -12.19
N GLY A 288 26.45 -16.23 -12.07
CA GLY A 288 27.61 -15.44 -12.48
C GLY A 288 27.62 -15.04 -13.96
N GLN A 289 26.71 -15.60 -14.77
CA GLN A 289 26.57 -15.18 -16.17
C GLN A 289 25.76 -13.88 -16.27
N ARG A 290 26.07 -13.11 -17.32
CA ARG A 290 25.42 -11.83 -17.62
C ARG A 290 25.00 -11.79 -19.08
N LEU A 291 23.84 -11.17 -19.32
CA LEU A 291 23.30 -10.87 -20.63
C LEU A 291 23.23 -9.35 -20.79
N PRO A 292 24.21 -8.72 -21.47
CA PRO A 292 24.21 -7.28 -21.71
C PRO A 292 23.34 -6.90 -22.90
N ASN A 293 23.00 -5.61 -22.98
CA ASN A 293 22.31 -4.98 -24.11
C ASN A 293 20.94 -5.61 -24.44
N ILE A 294 20.10 -5.79 -23.42
CA ILE A 294 18.74 -6.27 -23.64
C ILE A 294 17.95 -5.19 -24.39
N PRO A 295 17.26 -5.55 -25.51
CA PRO A 295 16.48 -4.61 -26.30
C PRO A 295 15.26 -4.04 -25.54
N PRO A 296 14.74 -2.87 -25.94
CA PRO A 296 13.59 -2.23 -25.32
C PRO A 296 12.26 -2.85 -25.78
N GLU A 297 12.04 -4.09 -25.38
CA GLU A 297 10.87 -4.87 -25.71
C GLU A 297 10.39 -5.71 -24.52
N PHE A 298 9.36 -6.52 -24.73
CA PHE A 298 8.95 -7.53 -23.75
C PHE A 298 9.93 -8.70 -23.79
N HIS A 299 10.40 -9.08 -22.60
CA HIS A 299 11.21 -10.27 -22.43
C HIS A 299 10.69 -11.11 -21.28
N HIS A 300 11.04 -12.38 -21.36
CA HIS A 300 10.58 -13.41 -20.45
C HIS A 300 11.77 -14.07 -19.78
N VAL A 301 11.72 -14.16 -18.45
CA VAL A 301 12.74 -14.86 -17.66
C VAL A 301 12.08 -15.95 -16.84
N THR A 302 12.29 -17.21 -17.23
CA THR A 302 11.77 -18.37 -16.52
C THR A 302 12.81 -18.96 -15.59
N THR A 303 12.44 -19.19 -14.33
CA THR A 303 13.30 -19.89 -13.38
C THR A 303 13.27 -21.39 -13.63
N THR A 304 14.39 -21.97 -14.08
CA THR A 304 14.50 -23.40 -14.42
C THR A 304 15.19 -24.24 -13.36
N SER A 305 15.85 -23.61 -12.38
CA SER A 305 16.42 -24.32 -11.24
C SER A 305 15.35 -24.89 -10.32
N SER A 306 15.71 -25.94 -9.57
CA SER A 306 14.85 -26.54 -8.55
C SER A 306 14.66 -25.65 -7.32
N THR A 307 15.60 -24.73 -7.09
CA THR A 307 15.53 -23.69 -6.06
C THR A 307 15.16 -22.34 -6.71
N PRO A 308 14.61 -21.40 -5.93
CA PRO A 308 14.44 -20.01 -6.38
C PRO A 308 15.71 -19.44 -7.00
N SER A 309 15.54 -18.58 -8.01
CA SER A 309 16.63 -17.89 -8.68
C SER A 309 16.62 -16.42 -8.30
N SER A 310 17.81 -15.83 -8.14
CA SER A 310 17.98 -14.40 -7.93
C SER A 310 18.77 -13.77 -9.07
N MET A 311 18.29 -12.63 -9.52
CA MET A 311 18.82 -11.91 -10.67
C MET A 311 18.83 -10.41 -10.40
N VAL A 312 19.66 -9.71 -11.14
CA VAL A 312 19.80 -8.26 -11.05
C VAL A 312 19.75 -7.64 -12.44
N TYR A 313 18.95 -6.59 -12.57
CA TYR A 313 18.95 -5.71 -13.71
C TYR A 313 19.74 -4.46 -13.36
N THR A 314 20.72 -4.11 -14.17
CA THR A 314 21.38 -2.80 -14.11
C THR A 314 21.05 -2.03 -15.37
N PHE A 315 20.70 -0.76 -15.23
CA PHE A 315 20.30 0.08 -16.36
C PHE A 315 20.66 1.54 -16.10
N VAL A 316 20.67 2.35 -17.16
CA VAL A 316 20.88 3.79 -17.10
C VAL A 316 19.61 4.48 -17.60
N ASN A 317 19.00 5.31 -16.75
CA ASN A 317 17.77 6.01 -17.09
C ASN A 317 18.07 7.33 -17.81
N LYS A 318 17.74 7.43 -19.10
CA LYS A 318 17.94 8.65 -19.90
C LYS A 318 17.04 9.80 -19.46
N THR A 319 15.79 9.54 -19.09
CA THR A 319 14.83 10.62 -18.74
C THR A 319 15.30 11.44 -17.54
N MET A 320 15.89 10.80 -16.53
CA MET A 320 16.44 11.49 -15.37
C MET A 320 17.64 12.38 -15.73
N GLN A 321 18.41 12.04 -16.76
CA GLN A 321 19.49 12.90 -17.25
C GLN A 321 18.92 14.21 -17.80
N THR A 322 17.86 14.14 -18.60
CA THR A 322 17.22 15.31 -19.21
C THR A 322 16.51 16.19 -18.19
N THR A 323 15.66 15.61 -17.32
CA THR A 323 14.89 16.37 -16.32
C THR A 323 15.80 17.02 -15.27
N ARG A 324 16.95 16.42 -14.95
CA ARG A 324 17.90 17.01 -14.00
C ARG A 324 18.65 18.20 -14.59
N ASN A 325 19.08 18.11 -15.84
CA ASN A 325 19.69 19.25 -16.54
C ASN A 325 18.73 20.44 -16.58
N GLU A 326 17.42 20.19 -16.75
CA GLU A 326 16.39 21.22 -16.64
C GLU A 326 16.20 21.74 -15.20
N ARG A 327 16.18 20.87 -14.18
CA ARG A 327 16.02 21.29 -12.77
C ARG A 327 17.23 22.07 -12.22
N GLU A 328 18.43 21.73 -12.64
CA GLU A 328 19.65 22.50 -12.29
C GLU A 328 19.61 23.91 -12.91
N SER A 329 18.86 24.12 -14.00
CA SER A 329 18.61 25.44 -14.58
C SER A 329 17.52 26.25 -13.85
N ILE A 330 16.65 25.61 -13.05
CA ILE A 330 15.44 26.23 -12.46
C ILE A 330 15.57 26.58 -10.96
N ASN A 331 16.56 26.07 -10.22
CA ASN A 331 16.49 26.14 -8.76
C ASN A 331 16.95 27.48 -8.11
N LYS A 332 15.96 28.32 -7.81
CA LYS A 332 15.87 29.08 -6.54
C LYS A 332 14.50 28.81 -5.91
N THR A 333 14.30 27.65 -5.29
CA THR A 333 13.14 27.45 -4.41
C THR A 333 13.40 28.13 -3.05
N PRO A 334 12.47 28.95 -2.53
CA PRO A 334 12.67 29.64 -1.27
C PRO A 334 12.61 28.66 -0.09
N ILE A 335 13.53 28.84 0.86
CA ILE A 335 13.76 27.94 2.00
C ILE A 335 12.53 27.78 2.93
N LEU A 336 11.52 28.67 2.83
CA LEU A 336 10.28 28.61 3.63
C LEU A 336 9.06 29.23 2.90
N PRO A 337 8.33 28.49 2.04
CA PRO A 337 7.19 29.02 1.29
C PRO A 337 5.89 29.01 2.14
N LEU A 338 5.91 29.65 3.32
CA LEU A 338 4.78 29.65 4.27
C LEU A 338 3.46 30.09 3.65
N GLY A 339 3.50 31.07 2.74
CA GLY A 339 2.31 31.57 2.04
C GLY A 339 1.73 30.57 1.02
N GLN A 340 2.58 29.90 0.24
CA GLN A 340 2.13 28.85 -0.69
C GLN A 340 1.56 27.67 0.06
N GLU A 341 2.20 27.29 1.17
CA GLU A 341 1.72 26.18 1.99
C GLU A 341 0.39 26.51 2.69
N PHE A 342 0.20 27.75 3.14
CA PHE A 342 -1.07 28.19 3.70
C PHE A 342 -2.19 28.16 2.65
N ARG A 343 -1.93 28.65 1.43
CA ARG A 343 -2.89 28.58 0.31
C ARG A 343 -3.23 27.13 -0.04
N HIS A 344 -2.22 26.27 -0.17
CA HIS A 344 -2.41 24.86 -0.46
C HIS A 344 -3.22 24.15 0.64
N ARG A 345 -3.01 24.49 1.92
CA ARG A 345 -3.84 23.98 3.03
C ARG A 345 -5.28 24.48 2.93
N LEU A 346 -5.48 25.76 2.61
CA LEU A 346 -6.81 26.34 2.42
C LEU A 346 -7.54 25.62 1.28
N ASP A 347 -6.87 25.42 0.13
CA ASP A 347 -7.43 24.70 -1.02
C ASP A 347 -7.78 23.25 -0.66
N ASN A 348 -6.93 22.57 0.11
CA ASN A 348 -7.23 21.23 0.61
C ASN A 348 -8.46 21.22 1.53
N TYR A 349 -8.61 22.22 2.40
CA TYR A 349 -9.83 22.35 3.23
C TYR A 349 -11.07 22.61 2.37
N VAL A 350 -10.96 23.45 1.34
CA VAL A 350 -12.05 23.72 0.39
C VAL A 350 -12.45 22.41 -0.32
N ARG A 351 -11.48 21.67 -0.85
CA ARG A 351 -11.71 20.34 -1.48
C ARG A 351 -12.33 19.37 -0.49
N PHE A 352 -11.84 19.31 0.75
CA PHE A 352 -12.44 18.48 1.80
C PHE A 352 -13.91 18.81 2.05
N PHE A 353 -14.26 20.08 2.26
CA PHE A 353 -15.65 20.48 2.48
C PHE A 353 -16.53 20.26 1.24
N GLN A 354 -15.97 20.37 0.04
CA GLN A 354 -16.66 19.99 -1.19
C GLN A 354 -16.95 18.49 -1.24
N HIS A 355 -15.99 17.62 -0.90
CA HIS A 355 -16.21 16.18 -0.82
C HIS A 355 -17.25 15.82 0.24
N VAL A 356 -17.17 16.41 1.44
CA VAL A 356 -18.19 16.24 2.50
C VAL A 356 -19.56 16.67 2.00
N GLY A 357 -19.66 17.83 1.35
CA GLY A 357 -20.91 18.30 0.76
C GLY A 357 -21.45 17.35 -0.30
N ASN A 358 -20.60 16.86 -1.21
CA ASN A 358 -21.00 15.91 -2.25
C ASN A 358 -21.47 14.57 -1.66
N SER A 359 -20.80 14.05 -0.63
CA SER A 359 -21.22 12.83 0.07
C SER A 359 -22.56 13.02 0.78
N LEU A 360 -22.77 14.17 1.40
CA LEU A 360 -24.02 14.48 2.10
C LEU A 360 -25.19 14.68 1.12
N LEU A 361 -24.92 15.31 -0.02
CA LEU A 361 -25.87 15.41 -1.13
C LEU A 361 -26.18 14.05 -1.75
N TYR A 362 -25.17 13.18 -1.90
CA TYR A 362 -25.37 11.81 -2.37
C TYR A 362 -26.28 11.02 -1.44
N GLU A 363 -26.08 11.14 -0.12
CA GLU A 363 -26.91 10.44 0.87
C GLU A 363 -28.37 10.96 0.88
N ILE A 364 -28.57 12.27 0.71
CA ILE A 364 -29.90 12.87 0.69
C ILE A 364 -30.66 12.57 -0.61
N TYR A 365 -29.99 12.66 -1.75
CA TYR A 365 -30.66 12.65 -3.05
C TYR A 365 -30.48 11.34 -3.84
N GLY A 366 -29.62 10.42 -3.37
CA GLY A 366 -29.35 9.14 -4.03
C GLY A 366 -28.64 9.27 -5.39
N VAL A 367 -28.22 10.48 -5.77
CA VAL A 367 -27.59 10.78 -7.06
C VAL A 367 -26.30 11.57 -6.82
N PRO A 368 -25.17 11.17 -7.40
CA PRO A 368 -23.94 11.94 -7.28
C PRO A 368 -24.12 13.28 -7.99
N MET A 369 -24.07 14.37 -7.23
CA MET A 369 -24.06 15.74 -7.76
C MET A 369 -22.65 16.30 -7.64
N PRO A 370 -21.70 15.92 -8.52
CA PRO A 370 -20.36 16.48 -8.48
C PRO A 370 -20.44 17.96 -8.87
N ARG A 371 -20.22 18.85 -7.90
CA ARG A 371 -19.83 20.23 -8.20
C ARG A 371 -18.49 20.17 -8.93
N ARG A 372 -18.50 20.22 -10.27
CA ARG A 372 -17.27 20.23 -11.09
C ARG A 372 -16.39 21.38 -10.63
N VAL A 373 -15.22 21.03 -10.09
CA VAL A 373 -14.13 21.97 -9.85
C VAL A 373 -13.62 22.38 -11.23
N ARG A 374 -13.67 23.67 -11.57
CA ARG A 374 -12.87 24.19 -12.66
C ARG A 374 -11.41 24.09 -12.21
N ILE A 375 -10.71 23.06 -12.69
CA ILE A 375 -9.27 22.96 -12.57
C ILE A 375 -8.71 24.18 -13.33
N ALA A 376 -7.86 24.96 -12.67
CA ALA A 376 -7.21 26.08 -13.33
C ALA A 376 -6.23 25.50 -14.38
N PRO A 377 -6.15 26.09 -15.59
CA PRO A 377 -5.43 25.52 -16.73
C PRO A 377 -3.91 25.34 -16.52
N ASP A 378 -3.37 25.85 -15.42
CA ASP A 378 -1.99 25.73 -14.97
C ASP A 378 -1.66 24.42 -14.22
N GLU A 379 -2.66 23.62 -13.83
CA GLU A 379 -2.44 22.28 -13.23
C GLU A 379 -2.45 21.11 -14.24
N THR A 380 -2.66 21.38 -15.53
CA THR A 380 -2.65 20.35 -16.59
C THR A 380 -1.44 20.52 -17.52
N THR A 381 -0.25 20.09 -17.10
CA THR A 381 0.92 19.94 -17.98
C THR A 381 0.99 18.54 -18.63
N TRP A 382 -0.16 17.94 -18.91
CA TRP A 382 -0.27 16.70 -19.69
C TRP A 382 -1.17 16.97 -20.90
N THR A 383 -0.69 17.79 -21.83
CA THR A 383 -1.04 17.83 -23.27
C THR A 383 -0.45 19.10 -23.89
N LYS A 384 0.88 19.14 -24.01
CA LYS A 384 1.62 19.90 -25.04
C LYS A 384 2.96 19.22 -25.24
N ASP A 385 2.97 18.11 -25.96
CA ASP A 385 3.41 18.03 -27.36
C ASP A 385 3.09 16.64 -27.91
#